data_AF-A0A166F9B2-F1
#
_entry.id   AF-A0A166F9B2-F1
#
_cell.length_a   1.000
_cell.length_b   1.000
_cell.length_c   1.000
_cell.angle_alpha   90.00
_cell.angle_beta   90.00
_cell.angle_gamma   90.00
#
_symmetry.space_group_name_H-M   'P 1'
#
loop_
_entity.id
_entity.type
_entity.pdbx_description
1 polymer ?
#
loop_
_entity_poly.entity_id
_entity_poly.type
_entity_poly.pdbx_seq_one_letter_code
_entity_poly.pdbx_strand_id
1 'polypeptide(L)'
;MSTSSSVMFTHIQIASRGDVLSPAQRLDPDSLIAIFLLVASDDLPSLCSCIQHGRYGAIKCTYNLGWIKLSHVCRLWRDVLLGMRPLWADNICTLNKAAMAEFIRRAGDYLLVVDLSSSGRLTFTLDILLRARIIRGLSRTEELEMLNRHPFPALEIVELSSDTPIEVTVNAPNLREATLSGGRIKLLAPNILRARCLRSGTFAECPSLRVLEFTWPSHHCAEIPSMLTTLTTLRDLTINVNDDDDDAERYSRAPRDDIDTALTEYDRAEDVLNLPSRGVSLSLPDLCELRVSGRGVVRRTMCGLLAHLTATCAGTLRRIEVLCNHPRFTTSSLMLDAIRNFTHSMQADSLYVHFRDVLDGVSVVLSASRLEHRHDLDCPFGTFRFYISNHLDTHSLIRQRLMPLLPLRRITHLFIECLPLRPPSPSAQVAWAAALSTLTYVHTLHVGDNDQYTSSSESPAGLCGLYPLLGSLDIPNLPSLEKLIIFYSRGMFRDWWKRLSLALALRKRSGVPFTSVCIIYEWGANVQRREGAAISWLERFHEQSGADLQWPDVFVANVAVHAFNLDGASVWAKEKVESVARSLFAQVVETIEVEEASRLEPVWPPNL
;
A
#
# COMPACT_ATOMS: atom_id res chain seq x y z
N MET A 1 37.51 -1.42 -72.66
CA MET A 1 36.80 -1.55 -73.95
C MET A 1 35.32 -1.44 -73.63
N SER A 2 34.77 -0.22 -73.66
CA SER A 2 34.11 0.39 -74.83
C SER A 2 32.76 -0.30 -75.09
N THR A 3 31.59 0.35 -75.16
CA THR A 3 31.24 1.78 -75.26
C THR A 3 29.73 1.91 -75.05
N SER A 4 29.34 3.08 -74.54
CA SER A 4 28.00 3.66 -74.48
C SER A 4 27.23 3.66 -75.80
N SER A 5 25.88 3.59 -75.75
CA SER A 5 25.02 4.64 -76.32
C SER A 5 23.53 4.45 -76.01
N SER A 6 22.97 5.57 -75.57
CA SER A 6 21.57 5.91 -75.29
C SER A 6 20.70 5.94 -76.55
N VAL A 7 19.42 5.56 -76.43
CA VAL A 7 18.31 6.29 -77.07
C VAL A 7 17.09 6.29 -76.14
N MET A 8 16.74 7.51 -75.71
CA MET A 8 15.44 7.91 -75.15
C MET A 8 14.30 7.58 -76.12
N PHE A 9 13.24 6.93 -75.63
CA PHE A 9 11.89 7.18 -76.14
C PHE A 9 10.95 7.46 -74.97
N THR A 10 10.71 8.75 -74.79
CA THR A 10 9.57 9.33 -74.09
C THR A 10 8.30 8.92 -74.84
N HIS A 11 7.44 8.11 -74.24
CA HIS A 11 6.06 7.95 -74.69
C HIS A 11 5.09 8.29 -73.56
N ILE A 12 4.20 9.20 -73.92
CA ILE A 12 3.27 9.94 -73.09
C ILE A 12 2.24 9.02 -72.45
N GLN A 13 1.98 9.33 -71.18
CA GLN A 13 0.88 8.92 -70.32
C GLN A 13 -0.42 8.66 -71.09
N ILE A 14 -0.91 7.43 -71.00
CA ILE A 14 -2.34 7.23 -70.76
C ILE A 14 -2.50 7.42 -69.26
N ALA A 15 -3.12 8.52 -68.86
CA ALA A 15 -3.56 8.75 -67.49
C ALA A 15 -4.60 7.68 -67.12
N SER A 16 -4.14 6.51 -66.68
CA SER A 16 -4.96 5.58 -65.92
C SER A 16 -5.31 6.31 -64.63
N ARG A 17 -6.60 6.58 -64.42
CA ARG A 17 -7.19 7.07 -63.17
C ARG A 17 -6.28 6.75 -61.99
N GLY A 18 -5.57 7.76 -61.49
CA GLY A 18 -4.76 7.62 -60.30
C GLY A 18 -5.72 7.29 -59.17
N ASP A 19 -5.84 6.01 -58.84
CA ASP A 19 -6.44 5.53 -57.61
C ASP A 19 -5.65 6.18 -56.47
N VAL A 20 -6.09 7.36 -56.05
CA VAL A 20 -5.65 7.98 -54.82
C VAL A 20 -6.24 7.11 -53.72
N LEU A 21 -5.58 5.98 -53.46
CA LEU A 21 -5.86 5.12 -52.33
C LEU A 21 -5.91 6.03 -51.10
N SER A 22 -6.98 5.88 -50.32
CA SER A 22 -7.17 6.71 -49.13
C SER A 22 -5.93 6.58 -48.24
N PRO A 23 -5.55 7.61 -47.48
CA PRO A 23 -4.39 7.54 -46.59
C PRO A 23 -4.39 6.28 -45.69
N ALA A 24 -5.57 5.81 -45.28
CA ALA A 24 -5.75 4.58 -44.51
C ALA A 24 -5.29 3.29 -45.24
N GLN A 25 -5.35 3.26 -46.58
CA GLN A 25 -4.89 2.13 -47.39
C GLN A 25 -3.37 2.13 -47.62
N ARG A 26 -2.65 3.18 -47.20
CA ARG A 26 -1.18 3.29 -47.34
C ARG A 26 -0.42 2.79 -46.12
N LEU A 27 -1.11 2.49 -45.02
CA LEU A 27 -0.49 1.90 -43.84
C LEU A 27 -0.04 0.48 -44.16
N ASP A 28 1.18 0.14 -43.75
CA ASP A 28 1.68 -1.22 -43.84
C ASP A 28 0.99 -2.16 -42.82
N PRO A 29 1.00 -3.48 -43.05
CA PRO A 29 0.36 -4.44 -42.15
C PRO A 29 0.82 -4.37 -40.69
N ASP A 30 2.08 -4.06 -40.42
CA ASP A 30 2.62 -4.03 -39.05
C ASP A 30 2.08 -2.82 -38.28
N SER A 31 2.03 -1.65 -38.93
CA SER A 31 1.36 -0.46 -38.40
C SER A 31 -0.11 -0.74 -38.08
N LEU A 32 -0.82 -1.49 -38.94
CA LEU A 32 -2.22 -1.88 -38.70
C LEU A 32 -2.36 -2.84 -37.52
N ILE A 33 -1.47 -3.82 -37.39
CA ILE A 33 -1.44 -4.73 -36.24
C ILE A 33 -1.26 -3.95 -34.94
N ALA A 34 -0.33 -2.99 -34.89
CA ALA A 34 -0.12 -2.16 -33.71
C ALA A 34 -1.37 -1.34 -33.35
N ILE A 35 -2.02 -0.74 -34.35
CA ILE A 35 -3.29 -0.01 -34.16
C ILE A 35 -4.38 -0.96 -33.64
N PHE A 36 -4.50 -2.16 -34.19
CA PHE A 36 -5.53 -3.12 -33.76
C PHE A 36 -5.30 -3.60 -32.33
N LEU A 37 -4.05 -3.86 -31.92
CA LEU A 37 -3.73 -4.23 -30.55
C LEU A 37 -4.04 -3.09 -29.57
N LEU A 38 -3.73 -1.84 -29.94
CA LEU A 38 -4.05 -0.66 -29.12
C LEU A 38 -5.56 -0.44 -29.01
N VAL A 39 -6.31 -0.49 -30.12
CA VAL A 39 -7.76 -0.31 -30.07
C VAL A 39 -8.45 -1.48 -29.36
N ALA A 40 -7.89 -2.69 -29.45
CA ALA A 40 -8.44 -3.84 -28.75
C ALA A 40 -8.30 -3.76 -27.23
N SER A 41 -7.28 -3.06 -26.70
CA SER A 41 -7.22 -2.81 -25.25
C SER A 41 -8.28 -1.84 -24.76
N ASP A 42 -8.76 -0.95 -25.63
CA ASP A 42 -9.62 0.19 -25.26
C ASP A 42 -11.09 0.01 -25.65
N ASP A 43 -11.39 -0.66 -26.77
CA ASP A 43 -12.76 -0.86 -27.32
C ASP A 43 -13.03 -2.34 -27.60
N LEU A 44 -13.23 -3.11 -26.52
CA LEU A 44 -13.59 -4.53 -26.58
C LEU A 44 -15.01 -4.72 -27.14
N PRO A 45 -15.25 -5.79 -27.93
CA PRO A 45 -16.60 -6.21 -28.26
C PRO A 45 -17.36 -6.48 -26.96
N SER A 46 -18.62 -6.09 -26.90
CA SER A 46 -19.41 -6.28 -25.69
C SER A 46 -20.90 -6.43 -26.00
N LEU A 47 -21.53 -7.30 -25.22
CA LEU A 47 -22.98 -7.33 -25.09
C LEU A 47 -23.43 -6.03 -24.40
N CYS A 48 -24.55 -5.43 -24.79
CA CYS A 48 -25.06 -4.26 -24.06
C CYS A 48 -25.34 -4.63 -22.60
N SER A 49 -24.75 -3.85 -21.69
CA SER A 49 -24.91 -3.95 -20.24
C SER A 49 -26.25 -3.41 -19.72
N CYS A 50 -27.16 -2.99 -20.60
CA CYS A 50 -28.43 -2.40 -20.22
C CYS A 50 -29.33 -3.38 -19.44
N ILE A 51 -29.67 -3.00 -18.20
CA ILE A 51 -30.48 -3.75 -17.22
C ILE A 51 -31.84 -4.21 -17.80
N GLN A 52 -32.37 -3.49 -18.79
CA GLN A 52 -33.66 -3.79 -19.42
C GLN A 52 -33.66 -5.13 -20.21
N HIS A 53 -32.51 -5.73 -20.47
CA HIS A 53 -32.38 -6.99 -21.20
C HIS A 53 -32.99 -8.21 -20.50
N GLY A 54 -33.00 -8.25 -19.17
CA GLY A 54 -33.51 -9.41 -18.44
C GLY A 54 -35.04 -9.47 -18.35
N ARG A 55 -35.76 -8.37 -18.61
CA ARG A 55 -37.18 -8.24 -18.24
C ARG A 55 -38.16 -7.96 -19.39
N TYR A 56 -37.75 -7.33 -20.49
CA TYR A 56 -38.70 -6.81 -21.50
C TYR A 56 -38.64 -7.44 -22.90
N GLY A 57 -37.89 -8.52 -23.10
CA GLY A 57 -37.83 -9.21 -24.40
C GLY A 57 -37.19 -8.36 -25.49
N ALA A 58 -35.90 -8.59 -25.74
CA ALA A 58 -35.13 -8.46 -27.00
C ALA A 58 -35.46 -7.40 -28.09
N ILE A 59 -36.20 -6.31 -27.87
CA ILE A 59 -36.71 -5.55 -29.03
C ILE A 59 -35.72 -4.50 -29.59
N LYS A 60 -34.80 -3.89 -28.83
CA LYS A 60 -33.82 -2.94 -29.44
C LYS A 60 -32.57 -2.80 -28.60
N CYS A 61 -31.65 -3.74 -28.74
CA CYS A 61 -30.35 -3.54 -28.15
C CYS A 61 -29.21 -3.80 -29.12
N THR A 62 -28.35 -2.80 -29.24
CA THR A 62 -27.19 -2.80 -30.11
C THR A 62 -26.00 -3.36 -29.35
N TYR A 63 -25.46 -4.47 -29.84
CA TYR A 63 -24.13 -4.95 -29.43
C TYR A 63 -23.07 -3.91 -29.81
N ASN A 64 -22.05 -3.72 -28.98
CA ASN A 64 -20.87 -2.99 -29.40
C ASN A 64 -19.90 -3.98 -30.06
N LEU A 65 -19.64 -3.80 -31.35
CA LEU A 65 -18.66 -4.61 -32.09
C LEU A 65 -17.21 -4.28 -31.72
N GLY A 66 -16.96 -3.18 -31.01
CA GLY A 66 -15.63 -2.76 -30.59
C GLY A 66 -14.66 -2.62 -31.76
N TRP A 67 -13.44 -3.11 -31.57
CA TRP A 67 -12.38 -3.18 -32.58
C TRP A 67 -12.78 -3.91 -33.88
N ILE A 68 -13.81 -4.76 -33.89
CA ILE A 68 -14.28 -5.43 -35.12
C ILE A 68 -14.76 -4.40 -36.15
N LYS A 69 -15.23 -3.22 -35.71
CA LYS A 69 -15.61 -2.12 -36.60
C LYS A 69 -14.46 -1.69 -37.53
N LEU A 70 -13.21 -1.84 -37.09
CA LEU A 70 -12.04 -1.51 -37.90
C LEU A 70 -11.93 -2.38 -39.16
N SER A 71 -12.51 -3.59 -39.14
CA SER A 71 -12.61 -4.44 -40.34
C SER A 71 -13.56 -3.89 -41.42
N HIS A 72 -14.27 -2.79 -41.15
CA HIS A 72 -15.16 -2.14 -42.11
C HIS A 72 -14.52 -0.92 -42.80
N VAL A 73 -13.29 -0.53 -42.43
CA VAL A 73 -12.60 0.63 -43.01
C VAL A 73 -12.24 0.38 -44.48
N CYS A 74 -11.52 -0.70 -44.77
CA CYS A 74 -11.21 -1.13 -46.14
C CYS A 74 -10.85 -2.63 -46.18
N ARG A 75 -10.66 -3.19 -47.38
CA ARG A 75 -10.29 -4.61 -47.56
C ARG A 75 -8.97 -4.97 -46.89
N LEU A 76 -7.94 -4.14 -47.03
CA LEU A 76 -6.63 -4.36 -46.41
C LEU A 76 -6.74 -4.52 -44.88
N TRP A 77 -7.43 -3.58 -44.23
CA TRP A 77 -7.63 -3.62 -42.77
C TRP A 77 -8.38 -4.88 -42.34
N ARG A 78 -9.41 -5.26 -43.10
CA ARG A 78 -10.13 -6.50 -42.88
C ARG A 78 -9.19 -7.70 -43.00
N ASP A 79 -8.46 -7.83 -44.09
CA ASP A 79 -7.62 -9.01 -44.35
C ASP A 79 -6.54 -9.18 -43.28
N VAL A 80 -5.89 -8.08 -42.86
CA VAL A 80 -4.92 -8.08 -41.75
C VAL A 80 -5.59 -8.52 -40.43
N LEU A 81 -6.70 -7.88 -40.05
CA LEU A 81 -7.41 -8.16 -38.79
C LEU A 81 -7.98 -9.59 -38.75
N LEU A 82 -8.51 -10.09 -39.87
CA LEU A 82 -8.99 -11.47 -39.97
C LEU A 82 -7.84 -12.49 -39.87
N GLY A 83 -6.60 -12.10 -40.21
CA GLY A 83 -5.40 -12.91 -40.04
C GLY A 83 -4.82 -12.92 -38.62
N MET A 84 -5.21 -11.97 -37.76
CA MET A 84 -4.70 -11.85 -36.39
C MET A 84 -5.34 -12.86 -35.42
N ARG A 85 -5.00 -14.14 -35.57
CA ARG A 85 -5.51 -15.24 -34.69
C ARG A 85 -5.44 -14.94 -33.18
N PRO A 86 -4.36 -14.33 -32.63
CA PRO A 86 -4.30 -14.01 -31.20
C PRO A 86 -5.43 -13.10 -30.73
N LEU A 87 -5.78 -12.09 -31.53
CA LEU A 87 -6.83 -11.13 -31.21
C LEU A 87 -8.20 -11.79 -31.09
N TRP A 88 -8.48 -12.77 -31.95
CA TRP A 88 -9.72 -13.57 -31.87
C TRP A 88 -9.72 -14.51 -30.66
N ALA A 89 -8.57 -15.11 -30.34
CA ALA A 89 -8.41 -16.04 -29.22
C ALA A 89 -8.55 -15.36 -27.85
N ASP A 90 -8.09 -14.11 -27.74
CA ASP A 90 -8.12 -13.34 -26.50
C ASP A 90 -9.54 -12.82 -26.14
N ASN A 91 -10.50 -12.90 -27.06
CA ASN A 91 -11.80 -12.24 -26.94
C ASN A 91 -13.01 -13.20 -27.11
N ILE A 92 -12.82 -14.51 -26.98
CA ILE A 92 -13.85 -15.52 -27.31
C ILE A 92 -15.16 -15.37 -26.51
N CYS A 93 -15.11 -14.83 -25.29
CA CYS A 93 -16.26 -14.72 -24.37
C CYS A 93 -16.96 -13.35 -24.38
N THR A 94 -16.56 -12.45 -25.27
CA THR A 94 -17.03 -11.05 -25.29
C THR A 94 -18.46 -10.87 -25.83
N LEU A 95 -18.91 -11.80 -26.68
CA LEU A 95 -20.19 -11.76 -27.39
C LEU A 95 -21.03 -13.03 -27.16
N ASN A 96 -22.10 -13.22 -27.93
CA ASN A 96 -23.02 -14.36 -27.79
C ASN A 96 -22.41 -15.69 -28.31
N LYS A 97 -23.12 -16.82 -28.08
CA LYS A 97 -22.65 -18.16 -28.48
C LYS A 97 -22.31 -18.30 -29.98
N ALA A 98 -23.03 -17.60 -30.86
CA ALA A 98 -22.78 -17.65 -32.30
C ALA A 98 -21.47 -16.92 -32.67
N ALA A 99 -21.26 -15.74 -32.07
CA ALA A 99 -20.00 -15.01 -32.22
C ALA A 99 -18.82 -15.79 -31.63
N MET A 100 -18.98 -16.39 -30.45
CA MET A 100 -17.96 -17.24 -29.83
C MET A 100 -17.49 -18.36 -30.76
N ALA A 101 -18.41 -19.06 -31.45
CA ALA A 101 -18.04 -20.10 -32.40
C ALA A 101 -17.17 -19.55 -33.56
N GLU A 102 -17.49 -18.36 -34.06
CA GLU A 102 -16.70 -17.70 -35.10
C GLU A 102 -15.32 -17.24 -34.58
N PHE A 103 -15.25 -16.75 -33.34
CA PHE A 103 -13.98 -16.36 -32.72
C PHE A 103 -13.07 -17.58 -32.53
N ILE A 104 -13.61 -18.70 -32.04
CA ILE A 104 -12.87 -19.97 -31.91
C ILE A 104 -12.39 -20.45 -33.28
N ARG A 105 -13.25 -20.41 -34.31
CA ARG A 105 -12.87 -20.80 -35.67
C ARG A 105 -11.72 -19.94 -36.22
N ARG A 106 -11.73 -18.62 -35.94
CA ARG A 106 -10.70 -17.68 -36.39
C ARG A 106 -9.42 -17.74 -35.56
N ALA A 107 -9.52 -18.05 -34.28
CA ALA A 107 -8.37 -18.34 -33.42
C ALA A 107 -7.57 -19.54 -33.95
N GLY A 108 -8.21 -20.49 -34.65
CA GLY A 108 -7.53 -21.67 -35.18
C GLY A 108 -7.01 -22.53 -34.03
N ASP A 109 -5.73 -22.86 -34.02
CA ASP A 109 -5.05 -23.61 -32.95
C ASP A 109 -4.41 -22.71 -31.87
N TYR A 110 -4.65 -21.40 -31.92
CA TYR A 110 -4.10 -20.48 -30.92
C TYR A 110 -4.71 -20.75 -29.53
N LEU A 111 -3.94 -20.48 -28.48
CA LEU A 111 -4.38 -20.67 -27.10
C LEU A 111 -5.41 -19.61 -26.71
N LEU A 112 -6.44 -20.02 -25.97
CA LEU A 112 -7.63 -19.20 -25.74
C LEU A 112 -7.58 -18.44 -24.41
N VAL A 113 -8.22 -17.27 -24.35
CA VAL A 113 -8.54 -16.57 -23.09
C VAL A 113 -10.04 -16.69 -22.84
N VAL A 114 -10.40 -17.47 -21.83
CA VAL A 114 -11.78 -17.70 -21.41
C VAL A 114 -12.07 -16.76 -20.24
N ASP A 115 -12.71 -15.61 -20.49
CA ASP A 115 -13.09 -14.67 -19.44
C ASP A 115 -14.61 -14.63 -19.26
N LEU A 116 -15.08 -15.14 -18.13
CA LEU A 116 -16.51 -15.27 -17.83
C LEU A 116 -17.05 -14.14 -16.96
N SER A 117 -16.18 -13.25 -16.47
CA SER A 117 -16.56 -12.18 -15.53
C SER A 117 -17.58 -11.20 -16.13
N SER A 118 -17.48 -10.94 -17.44
CA SER A 118 -18.36 -10.04 -18.19
C SER A 118 -19.45 -10.76 -18.99
N SER A 119 -19.38 -12.09 -19.08
CA SER A 119 -20.22 -12.86 -20.00
C SER A 119 -21.47 -13.41 -19.29
N GLY A 120 -22.59 -13.45 -20.02
CA GLY A 120 -23.81 -14.09 -19.53
C GLY A 120 -23.65 -15.61 -19.39
N ARG A 121 -24.76 -16.36 -19.38
CA ARG A 121 -24.72 -17.84 -19.33
C ARG A 121 -24.18 -18.46 -20.62
N LEU A 122 -22.87 -18.43 -20.81
CA LEU A 122 -22.18 -19.23 -21.82
C LEU A 122 -22.01 -20.66 -21.30
N THR A 123 -22.05 -21.62 -22.23
CA THR A 123 -21.81 -23.04 -21.96
C THR A 123 -20.58 -23.41 -22.78
N PHE A 124 -19.52 -23.86 -22.11
CA PHE A 124 -18.27 -24.23 -22.76
C PHE A 124 -18.23 -25.72 -23.03
N THR A 125 -17.59 -26.07 -24.14
CA THR A 125 -17.15 -27.45 -24.35
C THR A 125 -15.82 -27.65 -23.65
N LEU A 126 -15.56 -28.89 -23.22
CA LEU A 126 -14.28 -29.26 -22.62
C LEU A 126 -13.09 -28.91 -23.53
N ASP A 127 -13.25 -29.06 -24.85
CA ASP A 127 -12.22 -28.71 -25.85
C ASP A 127 -11.76 -27.25 -25.76
N ILE A 128 -12.69 -26.31 -25.53
CA ILE A 128 -12.34 -24.89 -25.36
C ILE A 128 -11.50 -24.70 -24.10
N LEU A 129 -11.87 -25.35 -22.99
CA LEU A 129 -11.15 -25.24 -21.73
C LEU A 129 -9.75 -25.89 -21.82
N LEU A 130 -9.61 -27.02 -22.51
CA LEU A 130 -8.32 -27.69 -22.70
C LEU A 130 -7.32 -26.84 -23.50
N ARG A 131 -7.82 -25.94 -24.36
CA ARG A 131 -7.02 -24.97 -25.13
C ARG A 131 -6.82 -23.64 -24.42
N ALA A 132 -7.43 -23.45 -23.26
CA ALA A 132 -7.37 -22.17 -22.55
C ALA A 132 -6.00 -21.99 -21.91
N ARG A 133 -5.37 -20.85 -22.21
CA ARG A 133 -4.19 -20.35 -21.50
C ARG A 133 -4.57 -19.56 -20.26
N ILE A 134 -5.67 -18.83 -20.34
CA ILE A 134 -6.20 -18.02 -19.23
C ILE A 134 -7.66 -18.39 -19.05
N ILE A 135 -8.07 -18.64 -17.81
CA ILE A 135 -9.48 -18.82 -17.45
C ILE A 135 -9.81 -17.86 -16.31
N ARG A 136 -10.89 -17.07 -16.43
CA ARG A 136 -11.36 -16.16 -15.39
C ARG A 136 -12.86 -16.26 -15.16
N GLY A 137 -13.28 -15.99 -13.92
CA GLY A 137 -14.69 -15.85 -13.56
C GLY A 137 -15.49 -17.16 -13.55
N LEU A 138 -14.83 -18.32 -13.55
CA LEU A 138 -15.52 -19.60 -13.37
C LEU A 138 -16.10 -19.66 -11.96
N SER A 139 -17.43 -19.72 -11.85
CA SER A 139 -18.13 -19.67 -10.56
C SER A 139 -19.13 -20.80 -10.34
N ARG A 140 -19.53 -21.49 -11.42
CA ARG A 140 -20.57 -22.52 -11.33
C ARG A 140 -19.99 -23.88 -11.00
N THR A 141 -20.70 -24.60 -10.13
CA THR A 141 -20.42 -25.98 -9.75
C THR A 141 -20.18 -26.88 -10.97
N GLU A 142 -21.07 -26.84 -11.97
CA GLU A 142 -20.94 -27.66 -13.20
C GLU A 142 -19.65 -27.36 -13.98
N GLU A 143 -19.25 -26.09 -14.06
CA GLU A 143 -18.06 -25.67 -14.81
C GLU A 143 -16.78 -26.02 -14.03
N LEU A 144 -16.81 -25.89 -12.70
CA LEU A 144 -15.73 -26.31 -11.83
C LEU A 144 -15.53 -27.84 -11.82
N GLU A 145 -16.60 -28.62 -11.92
CA GLU A 145 -16.53 -30.08 -12.06
C GLU A 145 -15.81 -30.50 -13.35
N MET A 146 -15.90 -29.71 -14.42
CA MET A 146 -15.16 -29.98 -15.66
C MET A 146 -13.64 -29.88 -15.44
N LEU A 147 -13.19 -29.00 -14.54
CA LEU A 147 -11.77 -28.87 -14.20
C LEU A 147 -11.23 -30.08 -13.44
N ASN A 148 -12.09 -30.75 -12.67
CA ASN A 148 -11.69 -31.86 -11.81
C ASN A 148 -11.29 -33.14 -12.59
N ARG A 149 -11.72 -33.26 -13.84
CA ARG A 149 -11.63 -34.52 -14.61
C ARG A 149 -10.46 -34.59 -15.59
N HIS A 150 -9.80 -33.46 -15.86
CA HIS A 150 -8.87 -33.35 -16.99
C HIS A 150 -7.60 -32.57 -16.65
N PRO A 151 -6.46 -32.90 -17.28
CA PRO A 151 -5.27 -32.07 -17.22
C PRO A 151 -5.39 -30.86 -18.17
N PHE A 152 -4.92 -29.70 -17.73
CA PHE A 152 -4.90 -28.45 -18.48
C PHE A 152 -3.45 -28.00 -18.73
N PRO A 153 -2.75 -28.62 -19.69
CA PRO A 153 -1.33 -28.36 -19.92
C PRO A 153 -1.07 -26.96 -20.52
N ALA A 154 -2.06 -26.34 -21.16
CA ALA A 154 -1.91 -24.99 -21.72
C ALA A 154 -2.19 -23.88 -20.71
N LEU A 155 -2.81 -24.20 -19.56
CA LEU A 155 -3.32 -23.21 -18.62
C LEU A 155 -2.16 -22.58 -17.83
N GLU A 156 -2.04 -21.26 -17.94
CA GLU A 156 -1.02 -20.44 -17.27
C GLU A 156 -1.62 -19.57 -16.15
N ILE A 157 -2.86 -19.10 -16.31
CA ILE A 157 -3.55 -18.26 -15.33
C ILE A 157 -4.97 -18.78 -15.11
N VAL A 158 -5.36 -18.93 -13.84
CA VAL A 158 -6.70 -19.36 -13.47
C VAL A 158 -7.30 -18.45 -12.39
N GLU A 159 -8.53 -18.00 -12.58
CA GLU A 159 -9.33 -17.31 -11.58
C GLU A 159 -10.67 -18.06 -11.40
N LEU A 160 -10.82 -18.68 -10.23
CA LEU A 160 -11.95 -19.51 -9.86
C LEU A 160 -12.64 -18.90 -8.64
N SER A 161 -13.97 -18.86 -8.69
CA SER A 161 -14.81 -18.55 -7.54
C SER A 161 -15.75 -19.72 -7.26
N SER A 162 -16.18 -19.92 -6.02
CA SER A 162 -17.25 -20.85 -5.69
C SER A 162 -17.95 -20.40 -4.42
N ASP A 163 -19.24 -20.13 -4.54
CA ASP A 163 -20.10 -19.88 -3.38
C ASP A 163 -20.46 -21.17 -2.64
N THR A 164 -20.20 -22.33 -3.26
CA THR A 164 -20.50 -23.66 -2.71
C THR A 164 -19.24 -24.36 -2.20
N PRO A 165 -19.35 -25.19 -1.14
CA PRO A 165 -18.22 -25.97 -0.61
C PRO A 165 -17.94 -27.19 -1.50
N ILE A 166 -17.67 -26.97 -2.79
CA ILE A 166 -17.25 -28.03 -3.72
C ILE A 166 -15.76 -28.30 -3.54
N GLU A 167 -15.38 -29.58 -3.60
CA GLU A 167 -13.99 -30.02 -3.68
C GLU A 167 -13.59 -30.21 -5.15
N VAL A 168 -12.59 -29.46 -5.60
CA VAL A 168 -12.17 -29.43 -7.01
C VAL A 168 -10.66 -29.56 -7.07
N THR A 169 -10.15 -30.52 -7.84
CA THR A 169 -8.73 -30.67 -8.11
C THR A 169 -8.40 -30.16 -9.51
N VAL A 170 -7.62 -29.10 -9.62
CA VAL A 170 -7.19 -28.56 -10.93
C VAL A 170 -5.79 -29.06 -11.25
N ASN A 171 -5.69 -29.91 -12.27
CA ASN A 171 -4.40 -30.40 -12.76
C ASN A 171 -3.90 -29.50 -13.89
N ALA A 172 -2.96 -28.61 -13.59
CA ALA A 172 -2.46 -27.62 -14.54
C ALA A 172 -0.93 -27.45 -14.37
N PRO A 173 -0.11 -28.29 -15.04
CA PRO A 173 1.32 -28.34 -14.79
C PRO A 173 2.08 -27.06 -15.17
N ASN A 174 1.53 -26.25 -16.08
CA ASN A 174 2.13 -24.99 -16.52
C ASN A 174 1.47 -23.75 -15.88
N LEU A 175 0.60 -23.95 -14.89
CA LEU A 175 -0.06 -22.86 -14.18
C LEU A 175 0.99 -22.03 -13.44
N ARG A 176 0.96 -20.71 -13.66
CA ARG A 176 1.88 -19.73 -13.07
C ARG A 176 1.17 -18.88 -12.02
N GLU A 177 -0.09 -18.54 -12.26
CA GLU A 177 -0.87 -17.67 -11.39
C GLU A 177 -2.26 -18.27 -11.12
N ALA A 178 -2.68 -18.26 -9.85
CA ALA A 178 -4.01 -18.70 -9.46
C ALA A 178 -4.67 -17.69 -8.52
N THR A 179 -5.92 -17.32 -8.81
CA THR A 179 -6.81 -16.60 -7.89
C THR A 179 -7.99 -17.50 -7.56
N LEU A 180 -8.13 -17.88 -6.29
CA LEU A 180 -9.14 -18.82 -5.82
C LEU A 180 -10.03 -18.14 -4.79
N SER A 181 -11.34 -18.16 -4.98
CA SER A 181 -12.30 -17.58 -4.04
C SER A 181 -13.42 -18.55 -3.70
N GLY A 182 -13.25 -19.30 -2.61
CA GLY A 182 -14.24 -20.26 -2.13
C GLY A 182 -14.02 -21.70 -2.62
N GLY A 183 -14.88 -22.61 -2.14
CA GLY A 183 -14.67 -24.06 -2.30
C GLY A 183 -13.42 -24.60 -1.59
N ARG A 184 -13.19 -25.91 -1.70
CA ARG A 184 -11.93 -26.57 -1.35
C ARG A 184 -11.20 -26.91 -2.64
N ILE A 185 -10.44 -25.96 -3.16
CA ILE A 185 -9.73 -26.13 -4.42
C ILE A 185 -8.31 -26.64 -4.14
N LYS A 186 -7.96 -27.78 -4.72
CA LYS A 186 -6.62 -28.35 -4.72
C LYS A 186 -5.96 -28.08 -6.07
N LEU A 187 -4.77 -27.47 -6.06
CA LEU A 187 -4.01 -27.23 -7.28
C LEU A 187 -2.88 -28.27 -7.42
N LEU A 188 -2.84 -28.99 -8.55
CA LEU A 188 -1.69 -29.80 -8.96
C LEU A 188 -0.91 -28.98 -9.99
N ALA A 189 -0.12 -28.04 -9.48
CA ALA A 189 0.53 -26.98 -10.26
C ALA A 189 2.00 -26.80 -9.83
N PRO A 190 2.91 -27.72 -10.21
CA PRO A 190 4.31 -27.69 -9.77
C PRO A 190 5.06 -26.40 -10.11
N ASN A 191 4.65 -25.69 -11.17
CA ASN A 191 5.27 -24.46 -11.67
C ASN A 191 4.56 -23.18 -11.24
N ILE A 192 3.60 -23.26 -10.30
CA ILE A 192 2.90 -22.06 -9.82
C ILE A 192 3.88 -21.13 -9.13
N LEU A 193 3.82 -19.84 -9.48
CA LEU A 193 4.67 -18.80 -8.93
C LEU A 193 3.91 -17.90 -7.97
N ARG A 194 2.62 -17.63 -8.28
CA ARG A 194 1.76 -16.74 -7.50
C ARG A 194 0.41 -17.36 -7.24
N ALA A 195 -0.07 -17.27 -6.00
CA ALA A 195 -1.41 -17.69 -5.65
C ALA A 195 -2.08 -16.67 -4.73
N ARG A 196 -3.33 -16.33 -5.03
CA ARG A 196 -4.22 -15.53 -4.19
C ARG A 196 -5.42 -16.39 -3.80
N CYS A 197 -5.64 -16.64 -2.51
CA CYS A 197 -6.77 -17.43 -2.00
C CYS A 197 -7.66 -16.59 -1.09
N LEU A 198 -8.85 -16.21 -1.53
CA LEU A 198 -9.80 -15.47 -0.69
C LEU A 198 -10.47 -16.35 0.38
N ARG A 199 -10.38 -17.69 0.24
CA ARG A 199 -10.90 -18.69 1.19
C ARG A 199 -10.00 -19.95 1.18
N SER A 200 -10.25 -20.89 2.10
CA SER A 200 -9.42 -22.08 2.34
C SER A 200 -9.03 -22.84 1.07
N GLY A 201 -7.74 -22.81 0.71
CA GLY A 201 -7.14 -23.55 -0.40
C GLY A 201 -5.97 -24.40 0.09
N THR A 202 -5.65 -25.48 -0.64
CA THR A 202 -4.54 -26.39 -0.27
C THR A 202 -3.42 -26.36 -1.32
N PHE A 203 -2.18 -26.21 -0.86
CA PHE A 203 -0.99 -25.99 -1.70
C PHE A 203 0.10 -27.05 -1.55
N ALA A 204 -0.25 -28.27 -1.13
CA ALA A 204 0.71 -29.31 -0.80
C ALA A 204 1.66 -29.72 -1.96
N GLU A 205 1.32 -29.38 -3.22
CA GLU A 205 2.05 -29.78 -4.42
C GLU A 205 2.53 -28.58 -5.27
N CYS A 206 2.90 -27.48 -4.59
CA CYS A 206 3.28 -26.21 -5.22
C CYS A 206 4.72 -25.78 -4.84
N PRO A 207 5.76 -26.57 -5.17
CA PRO A 207 7.14 -26.33 -4.74
C PRO A 207 7.80 -25.08 -5.35
N SER A 208 7.22 -24.49 -6.39
CA SER A 208 7.74 -23.28 -7.03
C SER A 208 7.07 -21.99 -6.54
N LEU A 209 6.12 -22.09 -5.60
CA LEU A 209 5.30 -20.96 -5.16
C LEU A 209 6.18 -19.92 -4.47
N ARG A 210 6.15 -18.67 -4.97
CA ARG A 210 6.95 -17.55 -4.46
C ARG A 210 6.09 -16.49 -3.79
N VAL A 211 4.89 -16.26 -4.30
CA VAL A 211 3.96 -15.26 -3.76
C VAL A 211 2.69 -15.97 -3.34
N LEU A 212 2.33 -15.86 -2.07
CA LEU A 212 1.11 -16.40 -1.53
C LEU A 212 0.37 -15.30 -0.77
N GLU A 213 -0.82 -14.97 -1.27
CA GLU A 213 -1.76 -14.10 -0.59
C GLU A 213 -2.99 -14.91 -0.20
N PHE A 214 -3.42 -14.87 1.05
CA PHE A 214 -4.72 -15.47 1.37
C PHE A 214 -5.49 -14.74 2.46
N THR A 215 -6.81 -14.76 2.31
CA THR A 215 -7.78 -14.35 3.31
C THR A 215 -8.31 -15.60 3.99
N TRP A 216 -8.16 -15.68 5.31
CA TRP A 216 -8.46 -16.87 6.09
C TRP A 216 -9.44 -16.53 7.22
N PRO A 217 -10.49 -17.34 7.45
CA PRO A 217 -11.32 -17.22 8.63
C PRO A 217 -10.50 -17.49 9.89
N SER A 218 -10.72 -16.70 10.94
CA SER A 218 -9.88 -16.77 12.13
C SER A 218 -9.89 -18.13 12.84
N HIS A 219 -10.98 -18.90 12.73
CA HIS A 219 -11.08 -20.25 13.30
C HIS A 219 -10.22 -21.30 12.61
N HIS A 220 -9.72 -21.03 11.39
CA HIS A 220 -8.83 -21.95 10.66
C HIS A 220 -7.34 -21.57 10.78
N CYS A 221 -6.96 -20.58 11.61
CA CYS A 221 -5.57 -20.17 11.76
C CYS A 221 -4.63 -21.31 12.17
N ALA A 222 -5.13 -22.32 12.89
CA ALA A 222 -4.39 -23.51 13.31
C ALA A 222 -3.80 -24.34 12.15
N GLU A 223 -4.35 -24.21 10.94
CA GLU A 223 -3.92 -24.97 9.75
C GLU A 223 -2.75 -24.31 9.02
N ILE A 224 -2.59 -23.00 9.17
CA ILE A 224 -1.62 -22.18 8.41
C ILE A 224 -0.18 -22.68 8.60
N PRO A 225 0.33 -22.92 9.83
CA PRO A 225 1.72 -23.36 10.01
C PRO A 225 2.01 -24.67 9.27
N SER A 226 1.08 -25.64 9.34
CA SER A 226 1.22 -26.93 8.66
C SER A 226 1.27 -26.75 7.14
N MET A 227 0.42 -25.90 6.58
CA MET A 227 0.41 -25.61 5.14
C MET A 227 1.75 -25.00 4.69
N LEU A 228 2.25 -24.00 5.43
CA LEU A 228 3.48 -23.29 5.08
C LEU A 228 4.72 -24.19 5.11
N THR A 229 4.71 -25.30 5.87
CA THR A 229 5.85 -26.24 5.91
C THR A 229 6.18 -26.88 4.56
N THR A 230 5.22 -26.88 3.62
CA THR A 230 5.41 -27.40 2.25
C THR A 230 5.92 -26.35 1.25
N LEU A 231 5.96 -25.07 1.64
CA LEU A 231 6.17 -23.94 0.73
C LEU A 231 7.55 -23.27 0.93
N THR A 232 8.62 -24.05 0.88
CA THR A 232 9.98 -23.59 1.25
C THR A 232 10.57 -22.48 0.36
N THR A 233 10.05 -22.28 -0.86
CA THR A 233 10.51 -21.25 -1.81
C THR A 233 9.75 -19.93 -1.69
N LEU A 234 8.88 -19.79 -0.69
CA LEU A 234 8.01 -18.64 -0.54
C LEU A 234 8.84 -17.39 -0.20
N ARG A 235 8.62 -16.32 -0.99
CA ARG A 235 9.28 -15.01 -0.85
C ARG A 235 8.36 -13.97 -0.23
N ASP A 236 7.12 -13.95 -0.70
CA ASP A 236 6.12 -12.95 -0.30
C ASP A 236 4.90 -13.68 0.27
N LEU A 237 4.59 -13.40 1.54
CA LEU A 237 3.48 -14.00 2.26
C LEU A 237 2.54 -12.90 2.78
N THR A 238 1.31 -12.87 2.28
CA THR A 238 0.25 -12.00 2.78
C THR A 238 -0.87 -12.83 3.40
N ILE A 239 -1.17 -12.58 4.66
CA ILE A 239 -2.22 -13.27 5.43
C ILE A 239 -3.23 -12.24 5.91
N ASN A 240 -4.47 -12.32 5.44
CA ASN A 240 -5.57 -11.51 5.95
C ASN A 240 -6.52 -12.38 6.78
N VAL A 241 -6.55 -12.18 8.10
CA VAL A 241 -7.38 -12.96 9.01
C VAL A 241 -8.69 -12.24 9.27
N ASN A 242 -9.74 -12.66 8.55
CA ASN A 242 -11.08 -12.12 8.74
C ASN A 242 -11.78 -12.82 9.90
N ASP A 243 -12.42 -12.03 10.77
CA ASP A 243 -13.51 -12.52 11.59
C ASP A 243 -14.76 -12.36 10.72
N ASP A 244 -15.42 -13.45 10.33
CA ASP A 244 -16.66 -13.35 9.55
C ASP A 244 -17.72 -12.58 10.38
N ASP A 245 -18.10 -11.39 9.92
CA ASP A 245 -18.98 -10.46 10.64
C ASP A 245 -20.36 -11.06 10.96
N ASP A 246 -20.84 -12.01 10.15
CA ASP A 246 -22.11 -12.71 10.36
C ASP A 246 -22.14 -13.52 11.67
N ASP A 247 -20.97 -13.86 12.23
CA ASP A 247 -20.86 -14.55 13.50
C ASP A 247 -20.41 -13.64 14.65
N ALA A 248 -20.21 -12.32 14.47
CA ALA A 248 -19.77 -11.43 15.55
C ALA A 248 -20.73 -11.46 16.77
N GLU A 249 -22.04 -11.62 16.53
CA GLU A 249 -23.02 -11.84 17.60
C GLU A 249 -22.88 -13.23 18.26
N ARG A 250 -22.55 -14.28 17.49
CA ARG A 250 -22.37 -15.65 18.02
C ARG A 250 -21.04 -15.85 18.74
N TYR A 251 -19.96 -15.18 18.29
CA TYR A 251 -18.61 -15.29 18.86
C TYR A 251 -18.47 -14.64 20.23
N SER A 252 -19.43 -13.81 20.65
CA SER A 252 -19.51 -13.39 22.05
C SER A 252 -19.61 -14.58 23.04
N ARG A 253 -19.92 -15.80 22.55
CA ARG A 253 -19.99 -17.04 23.34
C ARG A 253 -18.87 -18.07 23.08
N ALA A 254 -18.02 -17.90 22.06
CA ALA A 254 -16.94 -18.85 21.83
C ALA A 254 -15.88 -18.76 22.96
N PRO A 255 -15.22 -19.86 23.34
CA PRO A 255 -14.22 -19.85 24.41
C PRO A 255 -13.14 -18.82 24.08
N ARG A 256 -12.90 -17.90 25.02
CA ARG A 256 -11.86 -16.86 24.92
C ARG A 256 -10.43 -17.42 24.95
N ASP A 257 -10.29 -18.73 25.00
CA ASP A 257 -9.07 -19.45 25.36
C ASP A 257 -8.01 -19.47 24.25
N ASP A 258 -8.37 -19.14 23.00
CA ASP A 258 -7.43 -19.09 21.87
C ASP A 258 -6.87 -17.67 21.59
N ILE A 259 -7.36 -16.66 22.31
CA ILE A 259 -6.77 -15.31 22.23
C ILE A 259 -5.50 -15.30 23.07
N ASP A 260 -4.38 -14.95 22.46
CA ASP A 260 -3.13 -14.81 23.21
C ASP A 260 -3.25 -13.62 24.17
N THR A 261 -3.27 -13.92 25.48
CA THR A 261 -3.32 -12.90 26.52
C THR A 261 -2.12 -13.05 27.45
N ALA A 262 -1.46 -11.91 27.69
CA ALA A 262 -0.14 -11.65 28.26
C ALA A 262 0.37 -12.43 29.51
N LEU A 263 -0.39 -13.31 30.13
CA LEU A 263 -0.12 -13.70 31.52
C LEU A 263 0.71 -14.98 31.68
N THR A 264 1.14 -15.60 30.59
CA THR A 264 2.08 -16.73 30.65
C THR A 264 3.42 -16.29 30.05
N GLU A 265 4.46 -16.27 30.88
CA GLU A 265 5.83 -16.21 30.37
C GLU A 265 6.02 -17.41 29.44
N TYR A 266 6.28 -17.12 28.17
CA TYR A 266 6.36 -18.16 27.16
C TYR A 266 7.71 -18.85 27.30
N ASP A 267 7.71 -20.13 27.69
CA ASP A 267 8.91 -20.94 27.53
C ASP A 267 9.14 -21.09 26.03
N ARG A 268 10.33 -20.69 25.53
CA ARG A 268 10.71 -20.89 24.13
C ARG A 268 10.69 -22.37 23.72
N ALA A 269 10.65 -23.28 24.69
CA ALA A 269 10.44 -24.70 24.47
C ALA A 269 8.98 -25.11 24.21
N GLU A 270 7.99 -24.27 24.56
CA GLU A 270 6.58 -24.58 24.28
C GLU A 270 6.31 -24.50 22.77
N ASP A 271 5.86 -25.61 22.21
CA ASP A 271 5.53 -25.75 20.80
C ASP A 271 4.19 -25.05 20.45
N VAL A 272 4.19 -23.70 20.36
CA VAL A 272 2.98 -22.89 20.08
C VAL A 272 2.25 -23.41 18.84
N LEU A 273 3.04 -23.78 17.83
CA LEU A 273 2.57 -24.13 16.51
C LEU A 273 2.28 -25.62 16.36
N ASN A 274 2.51 -26.41 17.41
CA ASN A 274 2.47 -27.87 17.41
C ASN A 274 3.31 -28.47 16.26
N LEU A 275 4.45 -27.87 15.93
CA LEU A 275 5.35 -28.30 14.84
C LEU A 275 6.25 -29.46 15.30
N PRO A 276 7.17 -29.30 16.29
CA PRO A 276 7.93 -30.39 16.91
C PRO A 276 7.11 -31.60 17.32
N SER A 277 5.96 -31.39 17.96
CA SER A 277 5.06 -32.47 18.38
C SER A 277 4.50 -33.30 17.20
N ARG A 278 4.45 -32.70 16.00
CA ARG A 278 4.09 -33.37 14.74
C ARG A 278 5.31 -33.85 13.95
N GLY A 279 6.53 -33.62 14.42
CA GLY A 279 7.76 -33.93 13.70
C GLY A 279 7.97 -33.09 12.45
N VAL A 280 7.37 -31.90 12.37
CA VAL A 280 7.48 -31.00 11.22
C VAL A 280 8.29 -29.75 11.63
N SER A 281 9.10 -29.22 10.70
CA SER A 281 9.80 -27.95 10.88
C SER A 281 9.28 -26.93 9.87
N LEU A 282 8.94 -25.73 10.34
CA LEU A 282 8.59 -24.61 9.47
C LEU A 282 9.84 -23.77 9.21
N SER A 283 10.32 -23.78 7.96
CA SER A 283 11.46 -22.98 7.52
C SER A 283 11.17 -22.39 6.14
N LEU A 284 11.22 -21.06 6.05
CA LEU A 284 11.01 -20.31 4.81
C LEU A 284 12.25 -19.46 4.51
N PRO A 285 13.37 -20.08 4.10
CA PRO A 285 14.66 -19.40 3.98
C PRO A 285 14.66 -18.26 2.96
N ASP A 286 13.74 -18.27 1.98
CA ASP A 286 13.64 -17.25 0.95
C ASP A 286 12.64 -16.13 1.29
N LEU A 287 11.97 -16.19 2.46
CA LEU A 287 10.94 -15.22 2.83
C LEU A 287 11.56 -13.84 3.03
N CYS A 288 11.18 -12.90 2.16
CA CYS A 288 11.61 -11.50 2.19
C CYS A 288 10.50 -10.54 2.59
N GLU A 289 9.23 -10.90 2.39
CA GLU A 289 8.09 -10.03 2.70
C GLU A 289 6.99 -10.80 3.45
N LEU A 290 6.57 -10.26 4.59
CA LEU A 290 5.51 -10.81 5.42
C LEU A 290 4.48 -9.73 5.77
N ARG A 291 3.26 -9.86 5.27
CA ARG A 291 2.13 -8.99 5.61
C ARG A 291 1.07 -9.80 6.34
N VAL A 292 0.63 -9.32 7.50
CA VAL A 292 -0.42 -9.98 8.29
C VAL A 292 -1.44 -8.93 8.74
N SER A 293 -2.69 -9.07 8.34
CA SER A 293 -3.76 -8.12 8.65
C SER A 293 -4.98 -8.80 9.24
N GLY A 294 -5.82 -8.03 9.94
CA GLY A 294 -7.14 -8.47 10.43
C GLY A 294 -7.21 -8.64 11.94
N ARG A 295 -8.41 -8.92 12.46
CA ARG A 295 -8.66 -9.03 13.90
C ARG A 295 -8.18 -10.35 14.49
N GLY A 296 -8.27 -11.43 13.72
CA GLY A 296 -7.85 -12.77 14.15
C GLY A 296 -6.33 -12.94 14.29
N VAL A 297 -5.54 -11.92 13.97
CA VAL A 297 -4.08 -11.88 14.19
C VAL A 297 -3.73 -12.03 15.68
N VAL A 298 -4.64 -11.67 16.59
CA VAL A 298 -4.47 -11.82 18.05
C VAL A 298 -4.52 -13.27 18.55
N ARG A 299 -4.86 -14.23 17.68
CA ARG A 299 -4.92 -15.65 18.07
C ARG A 299 -3.52 -16.19 18.34
N ARG A 300 -3.41 -17.08 19.33
CA ARG A 300 -2.13 -17.67 19.76
C ARG A 300 -1.33 -18.27 18.60
N THR A 301 -1.99 -18.98 17.68
CA THR A 301 -1.32 -19.54 16.51
C THR A 301 -0.70 -18.47 15.61
N MET A 302 -1.41 -17.36 15.37
CA MET A 302 -0.92 -16.29 14.50
C MET A 302 0.22 -15.50 15.13
N CYS A 303 0.11 -15.18 16.43
CA CYS A 303 1.20 -14.55 17.17
C CYS A 303 2.45 -15.46 17.21
N GLY A 304 2.25 -16.76 17.45
CA GLY A 304 3.32 -17.77 17.39
C GLY A 304 3.97 -17.87 16.01
N LEU A 305 3.16 -17.80 14.94
CA LEU A 305 3.65 -17.85 13.56
C LEU A 305 4.51 -16.63 13.25
N LEU A 306 4.04 -15.43 13.62
CA LEU A 306 4.81 -14.19 13.47
C LEU A 306 6.13 -14.23 14.23
N ALA A 307 6.11 -14.67 15.50
CA ALA A 307 7.33 -14.81 16.32
C ALA A 307 8.32 -15.80 15.70
N HIS A 308 7.82 -16.95 15.22
CA HIS A 308 8.63 -17.98 14.58
C HIS A 308 9.26 -17.51 13.26
N LEU A 309 8.46 -16.91 12.37
CA LEU A 309 8.95 -16.45 11.07
C LEU A 309 9.94 -15.29 11.20
N THR A 310 9.69 -14.33 12.09
CA THR A 310 10.64 -13.24 12.35
C THR A 310 11.95 -13.73 12.95
N ALA A 311 11.93 -14.76 13.80
CA ALA A 311 13.14 -15.35 14.36
C ALA A 311 13.92 -16.18 13.33
N THR A 312 13.24 -17.03 12.57
CA THR A 312 13.87 -17.95 11.61
C THR A 312 14.29 -17.29 10.31
N CYS A 313 13.61 -16.21 9.91
CA CYS A 313 13.88 -15.46 8.67
C CYS A 313 14.63 -14.14 8.93
N ALA A 314 15.22 -13.93 10.11
CA ALA A 314 15.84 -12.66 10.49
C ALA A 314 16.94 -12.15 9.51
N GLY A 315 17.57 -13.05 8.74
CA GLY A 315 18.57 -12.70 7.74
C GLY A 315 18.04 -12.39 6.33
N THR A 316 16.79 -12.79 6.04
CA THR A 316 16.19 -12.70 4.69
C THR A 316 14.95 -11.82 4.66
N LEU A 317 14.23 -11.72 5.78
CA LEU A 317 13.03 -10.92 5.92
C LEU A 317 13.39 -9.43 5.87
N ARG A 318 13.01 -8.78 4.78
CA ARG A 318 13.24 -7.35 4.54
C ARG A 318 12.03 -6.53 4.99
N ARG A 319 10.82 -6.99 4.68
CA ARG A 319 9.60 -6.25 4.97
C ARG A 319 8.69 -7.04 5.89
N ILE A 320 8.24 -6.40 6.98
CA ILE A 320 7.11 -6.88 7.76
C ILE A 320 6.02 -5.81 7.85
N GLU A 321 4.77 -6.22 7.68
CA GLU A 321 3.63 -5.34 7.89
C GLU A 321 2.59 -6.07 8.74
N VAL A 322 2.24 -5.53 9.90
CA VAL A 322 1.22 -6.12 10.77
C VAL A 322 0.13 -5.10 11.08
N LEU A 323 -1.11 -5.41 10.68
CA LEU A 323 -2.27 -4.53 10.87
C LEU A 323 -3.33 -5.25 11.70
N CYS A 324 -3.44 -4.92 12.98
CA CYS A 324 -4.41 -5.54 13.88
C CYS A 324 -5.12 -4.49 14.76
N ASN A 325 -6.41 -4.26 14.51
CA ASN A 325 -7.21 -3.33 15.31
C ASN A 325 -7.83 -3.98 16.57
N HIS A 326 -7.42 -5.19 16.94
CA HIS A 326 -7.95 -5.87 18.13
C HIS A 326 -7.26 -5.34 19.41
N PRO A 327 -8.02 -4.92 20.47
CA PRO A 327 -7.46 -4.26 21.66
C PRO A 327 -6.50 -5.11 22.49
N ARG A 328 -6.57 -6.44 22.36
CA ARG A 328 -5.68 -7.37 23.07
C ARG A 328 -4.35 -7.63 22.35
N PHE A 329 -4.19 -7.14 21.13
CA PHE A 329 -2.98 -7.36 20.33
C PHE A 329 -1.70 -6.96 21.05
N THR A 330 -1.72 -5.81 21.74
CA THR A 330 -0.58 -5.30 22.52
C THR A 330 -0.30 -6.09 23.80
N THR A 331 -1.16 -7.05 24.15
CA THR A 331 -1.00 -7.87 25.34
C THR A 331 -0.25 -9.18 25.03
N SER A 332 -0.28 -9.69 23.80
CA SER A 332 0.43 -10.91 23.37
C SER A 332 1.95 -10.80 23.53
N SER A 333 2.59 -11.69 24.31
CA SER A 333 4.07 -11.72 24.45
C SER A 333 4.74 -12.18 23.15
N LEU A 334 4.17 -13.17 22.47
CA LEU A 334 4.66 -13.70 21.19
C LEU A 334 4.71 -12.60 20.11
N MET A 335 3.66 -11.77 20.03
CA MET A 335 3.64 -10.67 19.08
C MET A 335 4.72 -9.63 19.39
N LEU A 336 4.88 -9.26 20.66
CA LEU A 336 5.93 -8.29 21.05
C LEU A 336 7.33 -8.84 20.76
N ASP A 337 7.55 -10.14 20.95
CA ASP A 337 8.79 -10.81 20.57
C ASP A 337 9.02 -10.77 19.05
N ALA A 338 7.97 -10.94 18.24
CA ALA A 338 8.06 -10.79 16.79
C ALA A 338 8.51 -9.39 16.37
N ILE A 339 7.90 -8.35 16.96
CA ILE A 339 8.29 -6.94 16.76
C ILE A 339 9.76 -6.76 17.13
N ARG A 340 10.15 -7.21 18.33
CA ARG A 340 11.51 -7.07 18.87
C ARG A 340 12.55 -7.76 17.99
N ASN A 341 12.33 -9.03 17.63
CA ASN A 341 13.26 -9.79 16.82
C ASN A 341 13.49 -9.11 15.46
N PHE A 342 12.41 -8.61 14.85
CA PHE A 342 12.49 -7.94 13.56
C PHE A 342 13.20 -6.58 13.63
N THR A 343 12.81 -5.70 14.55
CA THR A 343 13.39 -4.35 14.69
C THR A 343 14.87 -4.41 15.08
N HIS A 344 15.27 -5.40 15.90
CA HIS A 344 16.67 -5.59 16.28
C HIS A 344 17.51 -6.22 15.15
N SER A 345 16.98 -7.20 14.40
CA SER A 345 17.71 -7.84 13.29
C SER A 345 17.97 -6.89 12.13
N MET A 346 16.98 -6.05 11.77
CA MET A 346 17.14 -5.04 10.71
C MET A 346 18.09 -3.89 11.07
N GLN A 347 18.51 -3.80 12.34
CA GLN A 347 19.39 -2.73 12.80
C GLN A 347 18.81 -1.30 12.63
N ALA A 348 17.52 -1.12 12.93
CA ALA A 348 16.83 0.16 12.73
C ALA A 348 17.53 1.33 13.45
N ASP A 349 17.64 2.46 12.75
CA ASP A 349 18.15 3.74 13.25
C ASP A 349 17.13 4.89 13.07
N SER A 350 16.03 4.61 12.34
CA SER A 350 14.92 5.52 12.11
C SER A 350 13.62 4.91 12.63
N LEU A 351 12.81 5.75 13.26
CA LEU A 351 11.52 5.36 13.81
C LEU A 351 10.46 6.39 13.40
N TYR A 352 9.39 5.92 12.80
CA TYR A 352 8.15 6.66 12.62
C TYR A 352 7.16 6.27 13.71
N VAL A 353 6.56 7.26 14.35
CA VAL A 353 5.56 7.07 15.39
C VAL A 353 4.35 7.93 15.09
N HIS A 354 3.17 7.33 15.11
CA HIS A 354 1.91 8.03 15.02
C HIS A 354 0.93 7.48 16.05
N PHE A 355 0.41 8.39 16.88
CA PHE A 355 -0.67 8.12 17.83
C PHE A 355 -1.87 9.00 17.46
N ARG A 356 -3.02 8.36 17.24
CA ARG A 356 -4.26 9.03 16.92
C ARG A 356 -5.39 8.49 17.76
N ASP A 357 -6.12 9.37 18.43
CA ASP A 357 -7.32 8.95 19.14
C ASP A 357 -8.38 8.47 18.16
N VAL A 358 -9.04 7.41 18.58
CA VAL A 358 -10.19 6.81 17.92
C VAL A 358 -11.24 6.55 18.99
N LEU A 359 -12.45 6.17 18.57
CA LEU A 359 -13.47 5.79 19.53
C LEU A 359 -12.93 4.69 20.47
N ASP A 360 -12.98 4.94 21.78
CA ASP A 360 -12.57 4.04 22.86
C ASP A 360 -11.07 3.73 23.03
N GLY A 361 -10.17 4.46 22.36
CA GLY A 361 -8.73 4.18 22.48
C GLY A 361 -7.80 5.03 21.61
N VAL A 362 -6.62 4.47 21.35
CA VAL A 362 -5.54 5.07 20.54
C VAL A 362 -5.15 4.11 19.42
N SER A 363 -5.25 4.58 18.19
CA SER A 363 -4.62 3.96 17.02
C SER A 363 -3.13 4.29 17.05
N VAL A 364 -2.30 3.26 17.00
CA VAL A 364 -0.84 3.34 17.01
C VAL A 364 -0.31 2.86 15.66
N VAL A 365 0.58 3.63 15.06
CA VAL A 365 1.42 3.18 13.94
C VAL A 365 2.87 3.36 14.38
N LEU A 366 3.61 2.25 14.41
CA LEU A 366 5.06 2.24 14.60
C LEU A 366 5.67 1.73 13.31
N SER A 367 6.61 2.47 12.73
CA SER A 367 7.37 1.96 11.60
C SER A 367 8.86 2.21 11.79
N ALA A 368 9.70 1.21 11.52
CA ALA A 368 11.13 1.27 11.78
C ALA A 368 11.90 0.83 10.53
N SER A 369 13.02 1.50 10.23
CA SER A 369 13.89 1.14 9.09
C SER A 369 15.32 1.66 9.27
N ARG A 370 16.16 1.41 8.27
CA ARG A 370 17.51 2.02 8.15
C ARG A 370 17.45 3.27 7.27
N LEU A 371 17.87 4.41 7.80
CA LEU A 371 17.85 5.68 7.08
C LEU A 371 18.71 5.65 5.82
N GLU A 372 19.88 5.03 5.87
CA GLU A 372 20.83 5.01 4.73
C GLU A 372 20.27 4.34 3.48
N HIS A 373 19.37 3.36 3.64
CA HIS A 373 18.80 2.59 2.54
C HIS A 373 17.38 3.03 2.18
N ARG A 374 16.83 4.08 2.79
CA ARG A 374 15.41 4.44 2.66
C ARG A 374 14.91 4.71 1.22
N HIS A 375 15.80 4.94 0.27
CA HIS A 375 15.46 5.13 -1.15
C HIS A 375 15.60 3.86 -1.99
N ASP A 376 16.18 2.81 -1.40
CA ASP A 376 16.27 1.50 -2.00
C ASP A 376 14.92 0.79 -1.89
N LEU A 377 14.46 0.22 -3.00
CA LEU A 377 13.27 -0.64 -3.03
C LEU A 377 13.47 -1.88 -2.13
N ASP A 378 14.73 -2.26 -1.89
CA ASP A 378 15.14 -3.39 -1.06
C ASP A 378 15.39 -3.01 0.41
N CYS A 379 15.12 -1.76 0.82
CA CYS A 379 15.32 -1.32 2.20
C CYS A 379 14.51 -2.17 3.19
N PRO A 380 15.14 -2.75 4.23
CA PRO A 380 14.39 -3.45 5.23
C PRO A 380 13.59 -2.46 6.10
N PHE A 381 12.29 -2.68 6.23
CA PHE A 381 11.43 -1.89 7.11
C PHE A 381 10.30 -2.72 7.71
N GLY A 382 9.79 -2.25 8.84
CA GLY A 382 8.68 -2.87 9.54
C GLY A 382 7.64 -1.89 9.93
N THR A 383 6.39 -2.14 9.58
CA THR A 383 5.24 -1.31 9.96
C THR A 383 4.27 -2.12 10.79
N PHE A 384 3.97 -1.62 11.99
CA PHE A 384 3.06 -2.22 12.94
C PHE A 384 1.94 -1.22 13.23
N ARG A 385 0.73 -1.55 12.82
CA ARG A 385 -0.48 -0.76 13.08
C ARG A 385 -1.40 -1.53 14.01
N PHE A 386 -1.68 -0.95 15.17
CA PHE A 386 -2.55 -1.58 16.16
C PHE A 386 -3.33 -0.60 17.02
N TYR A 387 -4.17 -1.14 17.89
CA TYR A 387 -5.10 -0.37 18.72
C TYR A 387 -4.84 -0.62 20.21
N ILE A 388 -4.80 0.45 21.00
CA ILE A 388 -4.73 0.43 22.47
C ILE A 388 -6.08 0.90 23.00
N SER A 389 -6.78 0.06 23.77
CA SER A 389 -8.04 0.46 24.41
C SER A 389 -7.79 1.43 25.58
N ASN A 390 -8.70 2.39 25.77
CA ASN A 390 -8.73 3.31 26.91
C ASN A 390 -8.86 2.61 28.27
N HIS A 391 -9.27 1.33 28.30
CA HIS A 391 -9.32 0.54 29.53
C HIS A 391 -7.94 0.08 30.01
N LEU A 392 -6.91 0.18 29.17
CA LEU A 392 -5.54 -0.15 29.51
C LEU A 392 -4.79 1.10 29.98
N ASP A 393 -3.84 0.93 30.90
CA ASP A 393 -2.88 1.97 31.23
C ASP A 393 -1.95 2.20 30.02
N THR A 394 -2.34 3.15 29.18
CA THR A 394 -1.65 3.51 27.93
C THR A 394 -0.21 3.94 28.20
N HIS A 395 0.04 4.66 29.30
CA HIS A 395 1.38 5.12 29.66
C HIS A 395 2.29 3.93 29.97
N SER A 396 1.85 3.04 30.88
CA SER A 396 2.62 1.86 31.26
C SER A 396 2.83 0.91 30.08
N LEU A 397 1.78 0.65 29.29
CA LEU A 397 1.86 -0.21 28.11
C LEU A 397 2.92 0.27 27.11
N ILE A 398 2.92 1.56 26.79
CA ILE A 398 3.89 2.11 25.84
C ILE A 398 5.29 2.09 26.43
N ARG A 399 5.47 2.63 27.65
CA ARG A 399 6.78 2.79 28.27
C ARG A 399 7.44 1.46 28.64
N GLN A 400 6.67 0.52 29.18
CA GLN A 400 7.19 -0.74 29.75
C GLN A 400 7.13 -1.91 28.77
N ARG A 401 6.24 -1.88 27.77
CA ARG A 401 6.10 -3.02 26.83
C ARG A 401 6.45 -2.69 25.40
N LEU A 402 5.98 -1.58 24.83
CA LEU A 402 6.19 -1.30 23.40
C LEU A 402 7.57 -0.71 23.10
N MET A 403 7.97 0.34 23.82
CA MET A 403 9.25 1.01 23.56
C MET A 403 10.48 0.11 23.79
N PRO A 404 10.51 -0.79 24.78
CA PRO A 404 11.63 -1.72 24.95
C PRO A 404 11.83 -2.73 23.81
N LEU A 405 10.87 -2.86 22.89
CA LEU A 405 10.99 -3.73 21.70
C LEU A 405 11.80 -3.09 20.59
N LEU A 406 12.03 -1.78 20.67
CA LEU A 406 12.77 -1.03 19.68
C LEU A 406 14.25 -0.95 20.11
N PRO A 407 15.20 -0.89 19.17
CA PRO A 407 16.60 -0.67 19.49
C PRO A 407 16.86 0.80 19.88
N LEU A 408 16.25 1.28 20.97
CA LEU A 408 16.17 2.70 21.35
C LEU A 408 17.52 3.44 21.38
N ARG A 409 18.61 2.74 21.67
CA ARG A 409 19.97 3.31 21.68
C ARG A 409 20.54 3.61 20.29
N ARG A 410 19.90 3.07 19.24
CA ARG A 410 20.29 3.24 17.84
C ARG A 410 19.38 4.22 17.10
N ILE A 411 18.20 4.52 17.64
CA ILE A 411 17.24 5.41 17.00
C ILE A 411 17.74 6.83 17.13
N THR A 412 18.25 7.34 16.02
CA THR A 412 18.79 8.70 15.89
C THR A 412 17.82 9.64 15.18
N HIS A 413 16.94 9.08 14.33
CA HIS A 413 15.92 9.82 13.60
C HIS A 413 14.51 9.41 14.04
N LEU A 414 13.70 10.39 14.44
CA LEU A 414 12.30 10.22 14.76
C LEU A 414 11.44 10.94 13.72
N PHE A 415 10.47 10.25 13.12
CA PHE A 415 9.50 10.80 12.18
C PHE A 415 8.12 10.86 12.83
N ILE A 416 7.46 12.00 12.74
CA ILE A 416 6.11 12.22 13.26
C ILE A 416 5.28 12.97 12.21
N GLU A 417 3.98 12.67 12.11
CA GLU A 417 3.12 13.32 11.10
C GLU A 417 2.96 14.81 11.33
N CYS A 418 2.89 15.23 12.59
CA CYS A 418 2.74 16.64 12.96
C CYS A 418 3.28 16.87 14.36
N LEU A 419 3.69 18.11 14.64
CA LEU A 419 3.97 18.52 16.02
C LEU A 419 2.71 18.36 16.87
N PRO A 420 2.79 17.75 18.06
CA PRO A 420 1.63 17.57 18.92
C PRO A 420 1.07 18.92 19.36
N LEU A 421 -0.26 19.07 19.30
CA LEU A 421 -0.98 20.23 19.85
C LEU A 421 -1.21 20.09 21.36
N ARG A 422 -1.54 21.23 21.98
CA ARG A 422 -2.30 21.25 23.24
C ARG A 422 -3.76 20.80 22.98
N PRO A 423 -4.42 20.16 23.96
CA PRO A 423 -5.64 19.32 23.85
C PRO A 423 -6.76 19.81 22.91
N PRO A 424 -7.62 18.89 22.39
CA PRO A 424 -8.26 17.82 23.17
C PRO A 424 -8.01 16.39 22.67
N SER A 425 -7.11 15.68 23.34
CA SER A 425 -7.30 14.26 23.70
C SER A 425 -6.24 13.79 24.71
N PRO A 426 -6.64 13.12 25.82
CA PRO A 426 -5.68 12.69 26.84
C PRO A 426 -4.90 11.43 26.44
N SER A 427 -5.50 10.46 25.74
CA SER A 427 -4.88 9.13 25.55
C SER A 427 -3.72 9.15 24.55
N ALA A 428 -3.87 9.73 23.36
CA ALA A 428 -2.76 9.87 22.42
C ALA A 428 -1.63 10.76 22.97
N GLN A 429 -1.94 11.78 23.77
CA GLN A 429 -0.92 12.61 24.40
C GLN A 429 -0.14 11.84 25.48
N VAL A 430 -0.84 11.05 26.31
CA VAL A 430 -0.21 10.15 27.28
C VAL A 430 0.68 9.14 26.56
N ALA A 431 0.22 8.62 25.41
CA ALA A 431 1.00 7.75 24.55
C ALA A 431 2.27 8.41 24.02
N TRP A 432 2.14 9.63 23.47
CA TRP A 432 3.27 10.43 23.02
C TRP A 432 4.27 10.69 24.15
N ALA A 433 3.81 11.18 25.30
CA ALA A 433 4.69 11.48 26.43
C ALA A 433 5.43 10.22 26.91
N ALA A 434 4.73 9.08 26.99
CA ALA A 434 5.34 7.81 27.33
C ALA A 434 6.41 7.39 26.32
N ALA A 435 6.11 7.44 25.02
CA ALA A 435 7.06 7.07 23.96
C ALA A 435 8.30 7.97 23.97
N LEU A 436 8.11 9.29 23.95
CA LEU A 436 9.20 10.27 23.90
C LEU A 436 10.10 10.23 25.13
N SER A 437 9.56 9.87 26.30
CA SER A 437 10.36 9.70 27.53
C SER A 437 11.38 8.56 27.48
N THR A 438 11.27 7.66 26.49
CA THR A 438 12.19 6.52 26.31
C THR A 438 13.24 6.75 25.22
N LEU A 439 13.07 7.76 24.38
CA LEU A 439 13.89 8.03 23.20
C LEU A 439 15.05 8.98 23.53
N THR A 440 16.07 8.49 24.23
CA THR A 440 17.16 9.34 24.72
C THR A 440 18.23 9.68 23.68
N TYR A 441 18.31 8.96 22.56
CA TYR A 441 19.38 9.08 21.55
C TYR A 441 18.95 9.76 20.23
N VAL A 442 17.68 10.20 20.14
CA VAL A 442 17.17 10.88 18.94
C VAL A 442 17.84 12.25 18.81
N HIS A 443 18.58 12.46 17.72
CA HIS A 443 19.23 13.74 17.42
C HIS A 443 18.48 14.56 16.37
N THR A 444 17.67 13.92 15.53
CA THR A 444 16.89 14.59 14.48
C THR A 444 15.44 14.19 14.54
N LEU A 445 14.58 15.20 14.65
CA LEU A 445 13.13 15.07 14.56
C LEU A 445 12.68 15.52 13.17
N HIS A 446 12.02 14.63 12.44
CA HIS A 446 11.37 14.87 11.17
C HIS A 446 9.87 15.04 11.39
N VAL A 447 9.30 16.14 10.93
CA VAL A 447 7.89 16.48 11.15
C VAL A 447 7.23 16.77 9.81
N GLY A 448 6.13 16.06 9.54
CA GLY A 448 5.23 16.40 8.44
C GLY A 448 4.30 17.58 8.75
N ASP A 449 3.53 17.94 7.73
CA ASP A 449 2.44 18.89 7.80
C ASP A 449 1.12 18.11 7.68
N ASN A 450 0.48 17.82 8.80
CA ASN A 450 -0.80 17.11 8.79
C ASN A 450 -1.96 18.10 8.98
N ASP A 451 -2.60 18.46 7.87
CA ASP A 451 -3.80 19.30 7.79
C ASP A 451 -5.08 18.64 8.35
N GLN A 452 -5.04 17.35 8.70
CA GLN A 452 -6.25 16.61 9.08
C GLN A 452 -6.75 16.92 10.51
N TYR A 453 -5.97 17.63 11.33
CA TYR A 453 -6.44 18.06 12.64
C TYR A 453 -7.26 19.34 12.48
N THR A 454 -8.58 19.18 12.37
CA THR A 454 -9.51 20.31 12.38
C THR A 454 -9.22 21.18 13.60
N SER A 455 -9.16 22.49 13.39
CA SER A 455 -8.99 23.49 14.44
C SER A 455 -10.20 23.42 15.39
N SER A 456 -10.16 22.53 16.38
CA SER A 456 -11.18 22.52 17.44
C SER A 456 -11.08 23.88 18.13
N SER A 457 -12.16 24.65 18.06
CA SER A 457 -12.23 26.01 18.56
C SER A 457 -11.72 26.10 20.01
N GLU A 458 -10.71 26.95 20.16
CA GLU A 458 -10.02 27.41 21.36
C GLU A 458 -10.72 27.18 22.72
N SER A 459 -10.08 26.39 23.61
CA SER A 459 -9.95 26.68 25.05
C SER A 459 -9.26 25.54 25.82
N PRO A 460 -8.75 25.74 27.06
CA PRO A 460 -8.61 26.97 27.84
C PRO A 460 -7.14 27.31 28.19
N ALA A 461 -6.85 28.60 28.30
CA ALA A 461 -5.66 29.09 28.98
C ALA A 461 -5.75 28.70 30.47
N GLY A 462 -4.90 27.78 30.96
CA GLY A 462 -4.89 27.44 32.38
C GLY A 462 -4.25 26.11 32.77
N LEU A 463 -4.02 25.19 31.82
CA LEU A 463 -3.36 23.92 32.13
C LEU A 463 -1.90 23.95 31.66
N CYS A 464 -0.97 24.13 32.62
CA CYS A 464 0.47 23.88 32.48
C CYS A 464 0.76 22.37 32.31
N GLY A 465 0.11 21.71 31.35
CA GLY A 465 0.49 20.38 30.91
C GLY A 465 1.86 20.43 30.22
N LEU A 466 2.70 19.45 30.51
CA LEU A 466 4.02 19.27 29.90
C LEU A 466 3.84 19.06 28.39
N TYR A 467 4.52 19.88 27.59
CA TYR A 467 4.54 19.71 26.14
C TYR A 467 5.28 18.41 25.78
N PRO A 468 4.79 17.55 24.87
CA PRO A 468 5.36 16.21 24.70
C PRO A 468 6.85 16.20 24.31
N LEU A 469 7.31 17.15 23.49
CA LEU A 469 8.73 17.27 23.13
C LEU A 469 9.60 17.83 24.26
N LEU A 470 9.00 18.34 25.34
CA LEU A 470 9.73 18.84 26.50
C LEU A 470 9.78 17.78 27.61
N GLY A 471 8.70 17.04 27.86
CA GLY A 471 8.65 16.15 29.03
C GLY A 471 8.61 16.95 30.34
N SER A 472 9.03 16.33 31.45
CA SER A 472 9.14 17.01 32.75
C SER A 472 10.38 17.90 32.78
N LEU A 473 10.34 19.01 33.53
CA LEU A 473 11.53 19.87 33.70
C LEU A 473 12.71 19.12 34.31
N ASP A 474 12.44 18.15 35.19
CA ASP A 474 13.49 17.35 35.83
C ASP A 474 14.08 16.27 34.89
N ILE A 475 13.28 15.81 33.93
CA ILE A 475 13.63 14.72 33.02
C ILE A 475 13.09 15.09 31.63
N PRO A 476 13.85 15.89 30.86
CA PRO A 476 13.39 16.34 29.57
C PRO A 476 13.28 15.16 28.60
N ASN A 477 12.20 15.16 27.81
CA ASN A 477 12.04 14.22 26.71
C ASN A 477 13.01 14.60 25.58
N LEU A 478 13.59 13.58 24.92
CA LEU A 478 14.55 13.75 23.82
C LEU A 478 15.70 14.72 24.19
N PRO A 479 16.50 14.42 25.23
CA PRO A 479 17.58 15.31 25.68
C PRO A 479 18.65 15.54 24.60
N SER A 480 18.87 14.58 23.70
CA SER A 480 19.85 14.66 22.61
C SER A 480 19.32 15.31 21.33
N LEU A 481 18.06 15.78 21.33
CA LEU A 481 17.45 16.32 20.13
C LEU A 481 18.00 17.70 19.80
N GLU A 482 18.72 17.79 18.69
CA GLU A 482 19.43 18.98 18.23
C GLU A 482 18.83 19.56 16.96
N LYS A 483 18.41 18.70 16.02
CA LYS A 483 17.94 19.12 14.69
C LYS A 483 16.44 18.85 14.50
N LEU A 484 15.73 19.84 13.96
CA LEU A 484 14.34 19.73 13.54
C LEU A 484 14.26 19.88 12.02
N ILE A 485 13.76 18.86 11.34
CA ILE A 485 13.50 18.86 9.90
C ILE A 485 11.99 18.86 9.68
N ILE A 486 11.52 19.78 8.86
CA ILE A 486 10.11 20.06 8.66
C ILE A 486 9.80 19.87 7.18
N PHE A 487 8.87 18.98 6.87
CA PHE A 487 8.30 18.86 5.53
C PHE A 487 7.10 19.79 5.44
N TYR A 488 7.34 20.98 4.89
CA TYR A 488 6.31 21.94 4.55
C TYR A 488 5.39 21.29 3.51
N SER A 489 4.06 21.42 3.62
CA SER A 489 3.14 20.98 2.57
C SER A 489 2.30 22.13 2.05
N ARG A 490 1.31 21.85 1.20
CA ARG A 490 0.45 22.87 0.59
C ARG A 490 -0.51 23.47 1.63
N GLY A 491 -0.03 24.46 2.37
CA GLY A 491 -0.89 25.39 3.10
C GLY A 491 -0.73 25.36 4.60
N MET A 492 0.50 25.48 5.12
CA MET A 492 0.72 25.61 6.55
C MET A 492 -0.12 26.72 7.20
N PHE A 493 -1.16 26.30 7.89
CA PHE A 493 -2.10 27.16 8.59
C PHE A 493 -1.43 27.79 9.82
N ARG A 494 -2.03 28.86 10.34
CA ARG A 494 -1.65 29.52 11.61
C ARG A 494 -1.31 28.54 12.72
N ASP A 495 -2.07 27.45 12.81
CA ASP A 495 -1.91 26.43 13.85
C ASP A 495 -0.56 25.73 13.77
N TRP A 496 -0.03 25.52 12.57
CA TRP A 496 1.27 24.87 12.42
C TRP A 496 2.40 25.77 12.93
N TRP A 497 2.44 27.05 12.51
CA TRP A 497 3.43 28.01 12.99
C TRP A 497 3.34 28.21 14.50
N LYS A 498 2.12 28.13 15.07
CA LYS A 498 1.88 28.15 16.51
C LYS A 498 2.46 26.93 17.23
N ARG A 499 2.32 25.73 16.66
CA ARG A 499 2.95 24.51 17.21
C ARG A 499 4.46 24.61 17.18
N LEU A 500 5.02 25.06 16.06
CA LEU A 500 6.46 25.23 15.89
C LEU A 500 7.01 26.25 16.89
N SER A 501 6.42 27.44 16.96
CA SER A 501 6.89 28.49 17.88
C SER A 501 6.84 28.04 19.33
N LEU A 502 5.76 27.34 19.73
CA LEU A 502 5.63 26.77 21.06
C LEU A 502 6.71 25.72 21.34
N ALA A 503 6.97 24.80 20.41
CA ALA A 503 7.99 23.76 20.56
C ALA A 503 9.40 24.35 20.74
N LEU A 504 9.77 25.30 19.88
CA LEU A 504 11.08 25.97 19.91
C LEU A 504 11.27 26.79 21.19
N ALA A 505 10.29 27.63 21.54
CA ALA A 505 10.36 28.51 22.71
C ALA A 505 10.39 27.74 24.03
N LEU A 506 9.60 26.65 24.15
CA LEU A 506 9.61 25.82 25.36
C LEU A 506 10.95 25.12 25.56
N ARG A 507 11.51 24.50 24.52
CA ARG A 507 12.81 23.82 24.62
C ARG A 507 13.95 24.78 24.93
N LYS A 508 13.95 25.98 24.33
CA LYS A 508 14.91 27.05 24.67
C LYS A 508 14.83 27.44 26.15
N ARG A 509 13.62 27.69 26.67
CA ARG A 509 13.39 28.06 28.07
C ARG A 509 13.80 26.97 29.07
N SER A 510 13.76 25.71 28.65
CA SER A 510 14.17 24.58 29.47
C SER A 510 15.65 24.19 29.33
N GLY A 511 16.45 25.00 28.62
CA GLY A 511 17.89 24.76 28.50
C GLY A 511 18.29 23.62 27.54
N VAL A 512 17.35 23.14 26.71
CA VAL A 512 17.58 22.08 25.71
C VAL A 512 17.18 22.54 24.30
N PRO A 513 17.72 23.67 23.80
CA PRO A 513 17.30 24.25 22.52
C PRO A 513 17.62 23.35 21.33
N PHE A 514 16.92 23.57 20.22
CA PHE A 514 17.36 23.08 18.92
C PHE A 514 18.52 23.94 18.43
N THR A 515 19.55 23.29 17.88
CA THR A 515 20.67 23.96 17.21
C THR A 515 20.30 24.32 15.78
N SER A 516 19.54 23.45 15.11
CA SER A 516 19.18 23.62 13.70
C SER A 516 17.70 23.34 13.45
N VAL A 517 17.08 24.21 12.65
CA VAL A 517 15.77 24.00 12.03
C VAL A 517 15.94 24.06 10.51
N CYS A 518 15.52 23.02 9.81
CA CYS A 518 15.46 22.98 8.35
C CYS A 518 14.00 22.81 7.89
N ILE A 519 13.52 23.73 7.05
CA ILE A 519 12.19 23.70 6.44
C ILE A 519 12.33 23.32 4.98
N ILE A 520 11.72 22.21 4.59
CA ILE A 520 11.83 21.59 3.28
C ILE A 520 10.49 21.68 2.55
N TYR A 521 10.47 22.09 1.28
CA TYR A 521 9.25 22.11 0.46
C TYR A 521 9.53 21.90 -1.03
N GLU A 522 8.58 21.29 -1.73
CA GLU A 522 8.54 21.30 -3.20
C GLU A 522 8.05 22.66 -3.73
N TRP A 523 8.90 23.69 -3.67
CA TRP A 523 8.63 24.95 -4.36
C TRP A 523 8.69 24.70 -5.87
N GLY A 524 7.54 24.48 -6.51
CA GLY A 524 7.51 24.41 -7.98
C GLY A 524 8.13 25.65 -8.61
N ALA A 525 8.64 25.53 -9.85
CA ALA A 525 9.41 26.56 -10.56
C ALA A 525 8.76 27.97 -10.66
N ASN A 526 7.49 28.10 -10.29
CA ASN A 526 6.69 29.32 -10.41
C ASN A 526 6.36 29.99 -9.06
N VAL A 527 6.82 29.48 -7.92
CA VAL A 527 6.49 30.06 -6.61
C VAL A 527 7.54 31.10 -6.20
N GLN A 528 7.57 32.22 -6.92
CA GLN A 528 8.35 33.39 -6.52
C GLN A 528 7.45 34.40 -5.81
N ARG A 529 8.03 35.14 -4.84
CA ARG A 529 7.37 36.29 -4.25
C ARG A 529 7.09 37.31 -5.36
N ARG A 530 5.83 37.76 -5.49
CA ARG A 530 5.49 38.84 -6.44
C ARG A 530 6.28 40.08 -6.08
N GLU A 531 6.85 40.74 -7.09
CA GLU A 531 7.50 42.02 -6.91
C GLU A 531 6.51 43.03 -6.30
N GLY A 532 6.92 43.70 -5.21
CA GLY A 532 6.07 44.61 -4.46
C GLY A 532 5.06 43.96 -3.51
N ALA A 533 5.08 42.63 -3.33
CA ALA A 533 4.25 41.98 -2.30
C ALA A 533 4.58 42.56 -0.91
N ALA A 534 3.54 42.91 -0.16
CA ALA A 534 3.68 43.49 1.16
C ALA A 534 4.50 42.57 2.09
N ILE A 535 5.31 43.17 2.96
CA ILE A 535 6.01 42.43 4.01
C ILE A 535 5.01 42.15 5.13
N SER A 536 4.83 40.89 5.47
CA SER A 536 3.88 40.48 6.51
C SER A 536 4.36 40.87 7.91
N TRP A 537 3.43 40.98 8.85
CA TRP A 537 3.75 41.25 10.26
C TRP A 537 4.65 40.18 10.87
N LEU A 538 4.54 38.94 10.39
CA LEU A 538 5.37 37.82 10.83
C LEU A 538 6.84 38.00 10.41
N GLU A 539 7.08 38.55 9.22
CA GLU A 539 8.43 38.84 8.73
C GLU A 539 9.09 39.99 9.51
N ARG A 540 8.29 40.90 10.08
CA ARG A 540 8.77 42.04 10.87
C ARG A 540 8.58 41.85 12.38
N PHE A 541 8.46 40.61 12.85
CA PHE A 541 8.29 40.32 14.28
C PHE A 541 9.37 41.03 15.13
N HIS A 542 10.63 40.96 14.69
CA HIS A 542 11.75 41.60 15.38
C HIS A 542 11.71 43.14 15.40
N GLU A 543 10.87 43.77 14.57
CA GLU A 543 10.67 45.22 14.51
C GLU A 543 9.45 45.69 15.32
N GLN A 544 8.62 44.76 15.81
CA GLN A 544 7.40 45.12 16.53
C GLN A 544 7.71 45.66 17.93
N SER A 545 7.29 46.88 18.21
CA SER A 545 7.38 47.48 19.55
C SER A 545 6.68 46.62 20.61
N GLY A 546 7.42 46.17 21.61
CA GLY A 546 6.88 45.35 22.71
C GLY A 546 6.86 43.84 22.44
N ALA A 547 7.35 43.38 21.29
CA ALA A 547 7.58 41.96 21.06
C ALA A 547 8.76 41.46 21.90
N ASP A 548 8.53 40.44 22.72
CA ASP A 548 9.60 39.72 23.39
C ASP A 548 10.13 38.64 22.45
N LEU A 549 11.35 38.86 21.93
CA LEU A 549 11.98 37.97 20.96
C LEU A 549 12.29 36.57 21.54
N GLN A 550 12.27 36.42 22.87
CA GLN A 550 12.42 35.12 23.54
C GLN A 550 11.08 34.35 23.65
N TRP A 551 9.95 34.98 23.28
CA TRP A 551 8.60 34.42 23.39
C TRP A 551 7.83 34.48 22.05
N PRO A 552 8.37 33.91 20.97
CA PRO A 552 7.70 33.89 19.68
C PRO A 552 6.37 33.13 19.72
N ASP A 553 6.18 32.21 20.67
CA ASP A 553 4.93 31.49 20.92
C ASP A 553 3.80 32.42 21.35
N VAL A 554 4.08 33.39 22.21
CA VAL A 554 3.09 34.38 22.67
C VAL A 554 2.69 35.30 21.53
N PHE A 555 3.64 35.75 20.71
CA PHE A 555 3.34 36.59 19.56
C PHE A 555 2.49 35.85 18.53
N VAL A 556 2.92 34.65 18.11
CA VAL A 556 2.21 33.83 17.11
C VAL A 556 0.80 33.47 17.58
N ALA A 557 0.60 33.24 18.88
CA ALA A 557 -0.72 32.99 19.45
C ALA A 557 -1.65 34.21 19.34
N ASN A 558 -1.13 35.43 19.51
CA ASN A 558 -1.93 36.66 19.52
C ASN A 558 -2.06 37.35 18.16
N VAL A 559 -1.22 37.00 17.19
CA VAL A 559 -1.31 37.52 15.82
C VAL A 559 -2.63 37.09 15.17
N ALA A 560 -3.29 38.07 14.53
CA ALA A 560 -4.55 37.85 13.84
C ALA A 560 -4.39 36.89 12.65
N VAL A 561 -5.41 36.06 12.41
CA VAL A 561 -5.40 35.01 11.36
C VAL A 561 -5.01 35.56 9.99
N HIS A 562 -5.47 36.76 9.65
CA HIS A 562 -5.18 37.37 8.34
C HIS A 562 -3.69 37.64 8.12
N ALA A 563 -2.87 37.77 9.17
CA ALA A 563 -1.42 37.96 9.04
C ALA A 563 -0.72 36.76 8.37
N PHE A 564 -1.30 35.55 8.49
CA PHE A 564 -0.83 34.35 7.81
C PHE A 564 -1.27 34.30 6.33
N ASN A 565 -2.29 35.08 5.96
CA ASN A 565 -2.95 35.02 4.65
C ASN A 565 -2.86 36.34 3.86
N LEU A 566 -1.93 37.26 4.21
CA LEU A 566 -1.87 38.61 3.63
C LEU A 566 -1.74 38.66 2.10
N ASP A 567 -1.12 37.65 1.48
CA ASP A 567 -0.88 37.64 0.03
C ASP A 567 -2.00 36.95 -0.77
N GLY A 568 -3.03 36.43 -0.10
CA GLY A 568 -4.10 35.64 -0.73
C GLY A 568 -3.64 34.32 -1.37
N ALA A 569 -2.35 34.00 -1.28
CA ALA A 569 -1.76 32.77 -1.78
C ALA A 569 -1.90 31.66 -0.74
N SER A 570 -2.31 30.47 -1.18
CA SER A 570 -2.35 29.26 -0.36
C SER A 570 -0.96 28.68 -0.06
N VAL A 571 0.07 29.12 -0.77
CA VAL A 571 1.47 28.66 -0.61
C VAL A 571 2.38 29.88 -0.55
N TRP A 572 3.22 29.97 0.49
CA TRP A 572 4.22 31.02 0.59
C TRP A 572 5.43 30.71 -0.29
N ALA A 573 5.96 31.74 -0.94
CA ALA A 573 7.24 31.66 -1.62
C ALA A 573 8.37 31.33 -0.64
N LYS A 574 9.42 30.67 -1.13
CA LYS A 574 10.57 30.22 -0.33
C LYS A 574 11.16 31.36 0.50
N GLU A 575 11.33 32.52 -0.12
CA GLU A 575 11.91 33.71 0.52
C GLU A 575 11.03 34.22 1.67
N LYS A 576 9.71 34.09 1.54
CA LYS A 576 8.78 34.47 2.61
C LYS A 576 8.86 33.49 3.78
N VAL A 577 8.91 32.18 3.51
CA VAL A 577 9.07 31.15 4.56
C VAL A 577 10.38 31.39 5.32
N GLU A 578 11.48 31.63 4.61
CA GLU A 578 12.79 31.94 5.19
C GLU A 578 12.77 33.23 6.03
N SER A 579 12.20 34.30 5.49
CA SER A 579 12.05 35.59 6.18
C SER A 579 11.24 35.47 7.47
N VAL A 580 10.08 34.80 7.42
CA VAL A 580 9.24 34.55 8.60
C VAL A 580 9.96 33.67 9.63
N ALA A 581 10.56 32.56 9.20
CA ALA A 581 11.25 31.64 10.10
C ALA A 581 12.41 32.33 10.82
N ARG A 582 13.25 33.09 10.09
CA ARG A 582 14.35 33.86 10.70
C ARG A 582 13.85 34.93 11.64
N SER A 583 12.84 35.69 11.24
CA SER A 583 12.28 36.75 12.06
C SER A 583 11.75 36.20 13.38
N LEU A 584 10.97 35.12 13.35
CA LEU A 584 10.37 34.50 14.53
C LEU A 584 11.37 33.74 15.40
N PHE A 585 12.36 33.05 14.81
CA PHE A 585 13.08 31.99 15.52
C PHE A 585 14.58 32.21 15.71
N ALA A 586 15.19 33.26 15.14
CA ALA A 586 16.64 33.49 15.25
C ALA A 586 17.15 33.68 16.70
N GLN A 587 16.29 33.99 17.66
CA GLN A 587 16.67 34.10 19.08
C GLN A 587 16.53 32.78 19.86
N VAL A 588 15.81 31.81 19.31
CA VAL A 588 15.52 30.52 19.97
C VAL A 588 16.22 29.34 19.30
N VAL A 589 16.70 29.49 18.06
CA VAL A 589 17.44 28.49 17.27
C VAL A 589 18.68 29.12 16.66
N GLU A 590 19.81 28.40 16.62
CA GLU A 590 21.08 28.93 16.12
C GLU A 590 21.12 29.01 14.58
N THR A 591 20.67 27.95 13.90
CA THR A 591 20.69 27.85 12.43
C THR A 591 19.30 27.57 11.87
N ILE A 592 18.90 28.34 10.85
CA ILE A 592 17.62 28.17 10.14
C ILE A 592 17.89 28.06 8.65
N GLU A 593 17.52 26.91 8.09
CA GLU A 593 17.66 26.57 6.67
C GLU A 593 16.29 26.40 6.03
N VAL A 594 16.16 26.83 4.77
CA VAL A 594 14.96 26.63 3.96
C VAL A 594 15.39 26.04 2.62
N GLU A 595 15.08 24.77 2.37
CA GLU A 595 15.64 23.96 1.29
C GLU A 595 14.59 23.41 0.35
N GLU A 596 14.79 23.58 -0.95
CA GLU A 596 13.85 23.03 -1.94
C GLU A 596 13.95 21.51 -1.95
N ALA A 597 12.80 20.85 -1.83
CA ALA A 597 12.74 19.43 -1.65
C ALA A 597 13.37 18.72 -2.86
N SER A 598 14.31 17.81 -2.58
CA SER A 598 14.85 16.96 -3.63
C SER A 598 13.83 15.89 -3.99
N ARG A 599 13.75 15.49 -5.27
CA ARG A 599 12.86 14.38 -5.71
C ARG A 599 13.14 13.03 -5.03
N LEU A 600 14.26 12.92 -4.33
CA LEU A 600 14.70 11.74 -3.59
C LEU A 600 14.43 11.91 -2.10
N GLU A 601 13.33 12.54 -1.70
CA GLU A 601 13.06 12.75 -0.29
C GLU A 601 12.36 11.57 0.38
N PRO A 602 12.62 11.39 1.69
CA PRO A 602 12.10 10.27 2.44
C PRO A 602 10.61 10.45 2.68
N VAL A 603 9.78 9.86 1.83
CA VAL A 603 8.34 9.73 2.12
C VAL A 603 8.20 8.70 3.25
N TRP A 604 7.59 9.10 4.37
CA TRP A 604 7.30 8.22 5.50
C TRP A 604 5.80 8.16 5.81
N PRO A 605 5.23 6.96 6.04
CA PRO A 605 5.87 5.65 5.86
C PRO A 605 6.28 5.41 4.39
N PRO A 606 7.36 4.63 4.13
CA PRO A 606 7.76 4.28 2.75
C PRO A 606 6.54 3.71 2.05
N ASN A 607 6.12 4.35 0.94
CA ASN A 607 4.80 4.24 0.29
C ASN A 607 4.01 2.98 0.68
N LEU A 608 2.93 3.19 1.44
CA LEU A 608 1.83 2.23 1.61
C LEU A 608 1.09 2.02 0.30
#